data_AF-A0A2E1H4E8-F1
#
_entry.id   AF-A0A2E1H4E8-F1
#
_cell.length_a   1.000
_cell.length_b   1.000
_cell.length_c   1.000
_cell.angle_alpha   90.00
_cell.angle_beta   90.00
_cell.angle_gamma   90.00
#
_symmetry.space_group_name_H-M   'P 1'
#
loop_
_entity.id
_entity.type
_entity.pdbx_description
1 polymer ?
#
loop_
_entity_poly.entity_id
_entity_poly.type
_entity_poly.pdbx_seq_one_letter_code
_entity_poly.pdbx_strand_id
1 'polypeptide(L)' 'MLKQSDFAKHATLGFEFFASIALFTWLGYKLDLVAGFPAGFPLFLLLGVSLGVGLGIYRLCLKMNDEDSRPPSSE' A
#
# COMPACT_ATOMS: atom_id res chain seq x y z
N MET A 1 15.55 -8.01 -23.19
CA MET A 1 15.70 -8.95 -22.06
C MET A 1 15.46 -8.12 -20.80
N LEU A 2 14.26 -8.17 -20.23
CA LEU A 2 13.97 -7.41 -18.99
C LEU A 2 14.95 -7.90 -17.91
N LYS A 3 15.76 -6.98 -17.38
CA LYS A 3 16.78 -7.29 -16.37
C LYS A 3 16.02 -7.87 -15.17
N GLN A 4 16.36 -9.08 -14.74
CA GLN A 4 15.63 -9.81 -13.69
C GLN A 4 15.44 -8.97 -12.41
N SER A 5 16.36 -8.01 -12.19
CA SER A 5 16.31 -6.98 -11.14
C SER A 5 15.06 -6.10 -11.18
N ASP A 6 14.61 -5.70 -12.37
CA ASP A 6 13.49 -4.77 -12.51
C ASP A 6 12.18 -5.47 -12.15
N PHE A 7 12.04 -6.73 -12.55
CA PHE A 7 10.87 -7.54 -12.20
C PHE A 7 10.76 -7.76 -10.69
N ALA A 8 11.87 -8.11 -10.03
CA ALA A 8 11.92 -8.27 -8.57
C ALA A 8 11.57 -6.96 -7.83
N LYS A 9 12.01 -5.82 -8.36
CA LYS A 9 11.73 -4.49 -7.81
C LYS A 9 10.24 -4.14 -7.89
N HIS A 10 9.61 -4.36 -9.04
CA HIS A 10 8.17 -4.13 -9.21
C HIS A 10 7.32 -5.10 -8.39
N ALA A 11 7.73 -6.37 -8.29
CA ALA A 11 7.06 -7.36 -7.45
C ALA A 11 7.11 -6.96 -5.96
N THR A 12 8.26 -6.46 -5.49
CA THR A 12 8.41 -5.96 -4.11
C THR A 12 7.53 -4.74 -3.87
N LEU A 13 7.47 -3.81 -4.83
CA LEU A 13 6.62 -2.62 -4.75
C LEU A 13 5.13 -3.00 -4.66
N GLY A 14 4.69 -3.94 -5.49
CA GLY A 14 3.33 -4.47 -5.44
C GLY A 14 3.04 -5.16 -4.11
N PHE A 15 3.98 -5.95 -3.59
CA PHE A 15 3.84 -6.58 -2.29
C PHE A 15 3.72 -5.56 -1.14
N GLU A 16 4.55 -4.51 -1.13
CA GLU A 16 4.46 -3.40 -0.15
C GLU A 16 3.07 -2.75 -0.18
N PHE A 17 2.51 -2.54 -1.37
CA PHE A 17 1.17 -1.97 -1.57
C PHE A 17 0.06 -2.88 -1.04
N PHE A 18 0.10 -4.18 -1.38
CA PHE A 18 -0.88 -5.14 -0.87
C PHE A 18 -0.75 -5.32 0.64
N ALA A 19 0.47 -5.37 1.17
CA ALA A 19 0.73 -5.48 2.60
C ALA A 19 0.18 -4.28 3.37
N SER A 20 0.31 -3.05 2.84
CA SER A 20 -0.27 -1.87 3.50
C SER A 20 -1.79 -1.96 3.54
N ILE A 21 -2.45 -2.27 2.41
CA ILE A 21 -3.91 -2.41 2.37
C ILE A 21 -4.37 -3.49 3.36
N ALA A 22 -3.74 -4.67 3.33
CA ALA A 22 -4.09 -5.77 4.22
C ALA A 22 -3.93 -5.39 5.69
N LEU A 23 -2.83 -4.71 6.06
CA LEU A 23 -2.56 -4.28 7.43
C LEU A 23 -3.61 -3.28 7.92
N PHE A 24 -3.91 -2.22 7.16
CA PHE A 24 -4.88 -1.21 7.58
C PHE A 24 -6.32 -1.74 7.57
N THR A 25 -6.66 -2.62 6.62
CA THR A 25 -7.97 -3.29 6.59
C THR A 25 -8.15 -4.20 7.79
N TRP A 26 -7.13 -5.00 8.12
CA TRP A 26 -7.15 -5.86 9.30
C TRP A 26 -7.28 -5.06 10.59
N LEU A 27 -6.55 -3.95 10.70
CA LEU A 27 -6.62 -3.07 11.86
C LEU A 27 -8.01 -2.43 11.99
N GLY A 28 -8.56 -1.91 10.89
CA GLY A 28 -9.92 -1.35 10.83
C GLY A 28 -10.99 -2.37 11.22
N TYR A 29 -10.87 -3.61 10.74
CA TYR A 29 -11.75 -4.71 11.13
C TYR A 29 -11.68 -5.02 12.63
N LYS A 30 -10.46 -5.12 13.19
CA LYS A 30 -10.26 -5.33 14.62
C LYS A 30 -10.83 -4.19 15.46
N LEU A 31 -10.68 -2.95 15.00
CA LEU A 31 -11.25 -1.77 15.64
C LEU A 31 -12.79 -1.80 15.62
N ASP A 32 -13.42 -2.14 14.50
CA ASP A 32 -14.89 -2.28 14.42
C ASP A 32 -15.41 -3.37 15.39
N LEU A 33 -14.69 -4.49 15.51
CA LEU A 33 -15.03 -5.56 16.46
C LEU A 33 -14.89 -5.11 17.93
N VAL A 34 -13.79 -4.42 18.27
CA VAL A 34 -13.52 -3.96 19.65
C VAL A 34 -14.46 -2.82 20.05
N ALA A 35 -14.79 -1.92 19.12
CA ALA A 35 -15.69 -0.81 19.34
C ALA A 35 -17.16 -1.24 19.47
N GLY A 36 -17.46 -2.54 19.34
CA GLY A 36 -18.81 -3.06 19.56
C GLY A 36 -19.78 -2.73 18.44
N PHE A 37 -19.29 -2.56 17.19
CA PHE A 37 -20.11 -2.37 16.00
C PHE A 37 -20.30 -3.62 15.12
N PRO A 38 -20.43 -4.87 15.64
CA PRO A 38 -20.53 -6.05 14.76
C PRO A 38 -21.81 -6.07 13.91
N ALA A 39 -22.82 -5.27 14.24
CA ALA A 39 -24.09 -5.14 13.50
C ALA A 39 -24.31 -3.74 12.89
N GLY A 40 -23.35 -2.81 13.08
CA GLY A 40 -23.43 -1.44 12.57
C GLY A 40 -22.70 -1.26 11.23
N PHE A 41 -22.73 -0.04 10.70
CA PHE A 41 -21.91 0.31 9.54
C PHE A 41 -20.41 0.27 9.92
N PRO A 42 -19.56 -0.51 9.21
CA PRO A 42 -18.17 -0.76 9.59
C PRO A 42 -17.26 0.43 9.24
N LEU A 43 -17.38 1.49 10.03
CA LEU A 43 -16.70 2.77 9.80
C LEU A 43 -15.18 2.62 9.86
N PHE A 44 -14.64 1.87 10.82
CA PHE A 44 -13.20 1.74 10.99
C PHE A 44 -12.58 0.85 9.92
N LEU A 45 -13.29 -0.19 9.46
CA LEU A 45 -12.90 -0.95 8.28
C LEU A 45 -12.84 -0.05 7.05
N LEU A 46 -13.88 0.75 6.80
CA LEU A 46 -13.94 1.63 5.62
C LEU A 46 -12.82 2.69 5.63
N LEU A 47 -12.57 3.29 6.80
CA LEU A 47 -11.44 4.21 7.01
C LEU A 47 -10.10 3.49 6.81
N GLY A 48 -9.94 2.30 7.38
CA GLY A 48 -8.74 1.49 7.25
C GLY A 48 -8.42 1.14 5.80
N VAL A 49 -9.40 0.67 5.03
CA VAL A 49 -9.25 0.40 3.59
C VAL A 49 -8.89 1.68 2.84
N SER A 50 -9.61 2.78 3.08
CA SER A 50 -9.37 4.05 2.39
C SER A 50 -7.96 4.60 2.66
N LEU A 51 -7.50 4.53 3.91
CA LEU A 51 -6.15 4.92 4.31
C LEU A 51 -5.09 3.98 3.74
N GLY A 52 -5.34 2.66 3.74
CA GLY A 52 -4.41 1.67 3.20
C GLY A 52 -4.21 1.83 1.70
N VAL A 53 -5.28 2.08 0.95
CA VAL A 53 -5.23 2.37 -0.49
C VAL A 53 -4.57 3.73 -0.75
N GLY A 54 -5.00 4.79 -0.04
CA GLY A 54 -4.46 6.13 -0.21
C GLY A 54 -2.95 6.21 0.09
N LEU A 55 -2.52 5.61 1.20
CA LEU A 55 -1.10 5.55 1.57
C LEU A 55 -0.30 4.68 0.59
N GLY A 56 -0.88 3.56 0.14
CA GLY A 56 -0.26 2.68 -0.85
C GLY A 56 0.00 3.42 -2.17
N ILE A 57 -1.00 4.13 -2.69
CA ILE A 57 -0.87 4.94 -3.92
C ILE A 57 0.13 6.06 -3.70
N TYR A 58 0.06 6.78 -2.58
CA TYR A 58 0.98 7.86 -2.25
C TYR A 58 2.45 7.39 -2.27
N ARG A 59 2.74 6.23 -1.65
CA ARG A 59 4.08 5.65 -1.68
C ARG A 59 4.51 5.23 -3.08
N LEU A 60 3.59 4.71 -3.89
CA LEU A 60 3.86 4.35 -5.27
C LEU A 60 4.29 5.59 -6.07
N CYS A 61 3.52 6.67 -5.98
CA CYS A 61 3.81 7.95 -6.64
C CYS A 61 5.14 8.56 -6.18
N LEU A 62 5.42 8.54 -4.88
CA LEU A 62 6.68 9.05 -4.33
C LEU A 62 7.88 8.28 -4.91
N LYS A 63 7.79 6.94 -4.93
CA LYS A 63 8.87 6.06 -5.38
C LYS A 63 9.10 6.16 -6.89
N MET A 64 8.05 6.40 -7.67
CA MET A 64 8.15 6.70 -9.11
C MET A 64 8.82 8.05 -9.39
N ASN A 65 8.46 9.11 -8.66
CA ASN A 65 9.08 10.43 -8.81
C ASN A 65 10.56 10.45 -8.42
N ASP A 66 10.93 9.71 -7.38
CA ASP A 66 12.33 9.54 -6.97
C ASP A 66 13.17 8.82 -8.04
N GLU A 67 12.55 7.95 -8.84
CA GLU A 67 13.23 7.18 -9.88
C GLU A 67 13.46 8.02 -11.14
N ASP A 68 12.50 8.88 -11.51
CA ASP A 68 12.61 9.85 -12.60
C ASP A 68 13.67 10.94 -12.33
N SER A 69 13.87 11.28 -11.05
CA SER A 69 14.80 12.33 -10.62
C SER A 69 16.28 11.90 -10.59
N ARG A 70 16.59 10.61 -10.80
CA ARG A 70 17.99 10.14 -10.79
C ARG A 70 18.66 10.42 -12.14
N PRO A 71 19.87 11.00 -12.16
CA PRO A 71 20.61 11.13 -13.41
C PRO A 71 20.83 9.73 -14.00
N PRO A 72 20.80 9.58 -15.34
CA PRO A 72 21.02 8.30 -15.99
C PRO A 72 22.36 7.74 -15.49
N SER A 73 22.34 6.52 -14.99
CA SER A 73 23.57 5.83 -14.60
C SER A 73 24.42 5.71 -15.86
N SER A 74 25.53 6.45 -15.91
CA SER A 74 26.61 6.22 -16.85
C SER A 74 27.23 4.87 -16.52
N GLU A 75 26.60 3.79 -16.99
CA GLU A 75 27.24 2.48 -17.20
C GLU A 75 28.19 2.58 -18.40
#